data_AF-A0A2N5DZR0-F1
#
_entry.id   AF-A0A2N5DZR0-F1
#
_cell.length_a   1.000
_cell.length_b   1.000
_cell.length_c   1.000
_cell.angle_alpha   90.00
_cell.angle_beta   90.00
_cell.angle_gamma   90.00
#
_symmetry.space_group_name_H-M   'P 1'
#
loop_
_entity.id
_entity.type
_entity.pdbx_description
1 polymer ?
#
loop_
_entity_poly.entity_id
_entity_poly.type
_entity_poly.pdbx_seq_one_letter_code
_entity_poly.pdbx_strand_id
1 'polypeptide(L)' 'MFKILISLAIEFLLMPVLIISFGLLWLHTFPEYWGRLMLASVFFVLWLYCKIIVKFEKF' A
#
# COMPACT_ATOMS: atom_id res chain seq x y z
N MET A 1 -14.93 -17.69 3.47
CA MET A 1 -14.20 -17.23 4.68
C MET A 1 -12.73 -16.92 4.42
N PHE A 2 -11.97 -17.78 3.74
CA PHE A 2 -10.52 -17.56 3.50
C PHE A 2 -10.18 -16.27 2.72
N LYS A 3 -11.00 -15.90 1.72
CA LYS A 3 -10.83 -14.65 0.95
C LYS A 3 -10.92 -13.38 1.81
N ILE A 4 -11.84 -13.37 2.78
CA ILE A 4 -12.01 -12.24 3.72
C ILE A 4 -10.77 -12.12 4.62
N LEU A 5 -10.24 -13.24 5.08
CA LEU A 5 -9.02 -13.28 5.90
C LEU A 5 -7.81 -12.73 5.15
N ILE A 6 -7.64 -13.09 3.88
CA ILE A 6 -6.58 -12.56 3.01
C ILE A 6 -6.76 -11.06 2.78
N SER A 7 -7.99 -10.61 2.50
CA SER A 7 -8.28 -9.19 2.30
C SER A 7 -7.94 -8.38 3.55
N LEU A 8 -8.34 -8.86 4.72
CA LEU A 8 -8.00 -8.25 6.02
C LEU A 8 -6.49 -8.23 6.27
N ALA A 9 -5.77 -9.30 5.93
CA ALA A 9 -4.31 -9.32 6.09
C ALA A 9 -3.62 -8.31 5.16
N ILE A 10 -4.11 -8.14 3.93
CA ILE A 10 -3.57 -7.15 3.00
C ILE A 10 -3.86 -5.72 3.50
N GLU A 11 -5.06 -5.48 4.00
CA GLU A 11 -5.51 -4.16 4.45
C GLU A 11 -4.86 -3.73 5.77
N PHE A 12 -4.80 -4.62 6.77
CA PHE A 12 -4.28 -4.30 8.10
C PHE A 12 -2.79 -4.56 8.28
N LEU A 13 -2.17 -5.38 7.45
CA LEU A 13 -0.74 -5.71 7.57
C LEU A 13 0.05 -5.16 6.40
N LEU A 14 -0.30 -5.55 5.17
CA LEU A 14 0.53 -5.29 4.00
C LEU A 14 0.54 -3.78 3.64
N MET A 15 -0.63 -3.15 3.60
CA MET A 15 -0.76 -1.71 3.31
C MET A 15 0.02 -0.82 4.28
N PRO A 16 -0.19 -0.90 5.61
CA PRO A 16 0.53 -0.03 6.54
C PRO A 16 2.02 -0.31 6.53
N VAL A 17 2.46 -1.57 6.42
CA VAL A 17 3.89 -1.91 6.34
C VAL A 17 4.54 -1.29 5.10
N LEU A 18 3.87 -1.35 3.94
CA LEU A 18 4.36 -0.72 2.71
C LEU A 18 4.46 0.79 2.86
N ILE A 19 3.41 1.45 3.34
CA ILE A 19 3.39 2.91 3.50
C ILE A 19 4.48 3.38 4.48
N ILE A 20 4.66 2.68 5.60
CA ILE A 20 5.70 3.01 6.59
C ILE A 20 7.10 2.80 5.99
N SER A 21 7.32 1.68 5.31
CA SER A 21 8.62 1.36 4.70
C SER A 21 8.99 2.38 3.63
N PHE A 22 8.08 2.72 2.73
CA PHE A 22 8.29 3.78 1.74
C PHE A 22 8.46 5.15 2.40
N GLY A 23 7.66 5.47 3.42
CA GLY A 23 7.79 6.70 4.17
C GLY A 23 9.19 6.88 4.77
N LEU A 24 9.72 5.86 5.44
CA LEU A 24 11.08 5.85 5.99
C LEU A 24 12.15 5.95 4.89
N LEU A 25 11.96 5.20 3.81
CA LEU A 25 12.91 5.17 2.69
C LEU A 25 12.99 6.54 2.01
N TRP A 26 11.86 7.19 1.74
CA TRP A 26 11.83 8.54 1.18
C TRP A 26 12.39 9.58 2.14
N LEU A 27 12.16 9.44 3.44
CA LEU A 27 12.68 10.37 4.44
C LEU A 27 14.21 10.34 4.47
N HIS A 28 14.79 9.14 4.33
CA HIS A 28 16.23 8.97 4.30
C HIS A 28 16.85 9.40 2.96
N THR A 29 16.20 9.11 1.84
CA THR A 29 16.78 9.31 0.50
C THR A 29 16.55 10.72 -0.04
N PHE A 30 15.35 11.27 0.16
CA PHE A 30 14.91 12.56 -0.42
C PHE A 30 13.98 13.31 0.56
N PRO A 31 14.50 13.81 1.69
CA PRO A 31 13.70 14.46 2.74
C PRO A 31 12.90 15.68 2.22
N GLU A 32 13.47 16.44 1.26
CA GLU A 32 12.83 17.62 0.66
C GLU A 32 11.59 17.28 -0.19
N TYR A 33 11.56 16.07 -0.76
CA TYR A 33 10.45 15.59 -1.60
C TYR A 33 9.58 14.56 -0.87
N TRP A 34 9.88 14.28 0.41
CA TRP A 34 9.26 13.23 1.20
C TRP A 34 7.74 13.25 1.12
N GLY A 35 7.10 14.40 1.37
CA GLY A 35 5.64 14.50 1.33
C GLY A 35 5.03 14.19 -0.05
N ARG A 36 5.68 14.64 -1.13
CA ARG A 36 5.23 14.38 -2.51
C ARG A 36 5.39 12.92 -2.89
N LEU A 37 6.52 12.32 -2.53
CA LEU A 37 6.80 10.91 -2.77
C LEU A 37 5.91 9.99 -1.92
N MET A 38 5.63 10.38 -0.68
CA MET A 38 4.71 9.66 0.20
C MET A 38 3.29 9.65 -0.38
N LEU A 39 2.79 10.81 -0.85
CA LEU A 39 1.51 10.89 -1.57
C LEU A 39 1.49 10.00 -2.81
N ALA A 40 2.53 10.06 -3.65
CA ALA A 40 2.62 9.20 -4.83
C ALA A 40 2.62 7.70 -4.46
N SER A 41 3.30 7.34 -3.37
CA SER A 41 3.35 5.97 -2.85
C SER A 41 1.96 5.51 -2.39
N VAL A 42 1.23 6.36 -1.65
CA VAL A 42 -0.13 6.07 -1.19
C VAL A 42 -1.07 5.85 -2.37
N PHE A 43 -1.03 6.72 -3.39
CA PHE A 43 -1.83 6.54 -4.61
C PHE A 43 -1.48 5.24 -5.33
N PHE A 44 -0.19 4.91 -5.44
CA PHE A 44 0.25 3.68 -6.08
C PHE A 44 -0.21 2.44 -5.32
N VAL A 45 -0.08 2.43 -3.99
CA VAL A 45 -0.51 1.32 -3.13
C VAL A 45 -2.04 1.15 -3.17
N LEU A 46 -2.81 2.24 -3.14
CA LEU A 46 -4.27 2.21 -3.31
C LEU A 46 -4.69 1.66 -4.67
N TRP A 47 -4.02 2.09 -5.75
CA TRP A 47 -4.29 1.57 -7.09
C TRP A 47 -4.00 0.07 -7.20
N LEU A 48 -2.88 -0.36 -6.61
CA LEU A 48 -2.48 -1.77 -6.59
C LEU A 48 -3.48 -2.60 -5.78
N TYR A 49 -3.95 -2.09 -4.65
CA TYR A 49 -4.99 -2.71 -3.82
C TYR A 49 -6.31 -2.86 -4.58
N CYS A 50 -6.82 -1.81 -5.23
CA CYS A 50 -8.01 -1.89 -6.08
C CYS A 50 -7.86 -2.96 -7.18
N LYS A 51 -6.70 -3.03 -7.84
CA LYS A 51 -6.44 -4.07 -8.85
C LYS A 51 -6.45 -5.48 -8.27
N ILE A 52 -5.90 -5.66 -7.07
CA ILE A 52 -5.85 -6.96 -6.39
C ILE A 52 -7.26 -7.40 -5.99
N ILE A 53 -8.06 -6.50 -5.37
CA ILE A 53 -9.45 -6.78 -5.00
C ILE A 53 -10.28 -7.17 -6.23
N VAL A 54 -10.24 -6.36 -7.29
CA VAL A 54 -11.02 -6.62 -8.51
C VAL A 54 -10.65 -7.97 -9.13
N LYS A 55 -9.38 -8.38 -9.05
CA LYS A 55 -8.98 -9.73 -9.45
C LYS A 55 -9.49 -10.79 -8.50
N PHE A 56 -9.40 -10.58 -7.19
CA PHE A 56 -9.83 -11.54 -6.17
C PHE A 56 -11.33 -11.78 -6.14
N GLU A 57 -12.12 -10.76 -6.48
CA GLU A 57 -13.59 -10.84 -6.58
C GLU A 57 -14.03 -11.61 -7.84
N LYS A 58 -13.17 -11.69 -8.86
CA LYS A 58 -13.40 -12.42 -10.11
C LYS A 58 -13.10 -13.92 -10.03
N PHE A 59 -12.41 -14.36 -8.98
CA PHE A 59 -12.16 -15.77 -8.63
C PHE A 59 -13.06 -16.17 -7.45
#